data_AF-A0A6G3Z7D1-F1
#
_entry.id   AF-A0A6G3Z7D1-F1
#
_cell.length_a   1.000
_cell.length_b   1.000
_cell.length_c   1.000
_cell.angle_alpha   90.00
_cell.angle_beta   90.00
_cell.angle_gamma   90.00
#
_symmetry.space_group_name_H-M   'P 1'
#
loop_
_entity.id
_entity.type
_entity.pdbx_description
1 polymer ?
#
loop_
_entity_poly.entity_id
_entity_poly.type
_entity_poly.pdbx_seq_one_letter_code
_entity_poly.pdbx_strand_id
1 'polypeptide(L)' 'MGQNRLVIEMGMGVDQHGQDPTVAAARAVRNAIAHNALPGVWEVAGLKHPNE' A
#
# COMPACT_ATOMS: atom_id res chain seq x y z
N MET A 1 -10.31 -19.49 6.84
CA MET A 1 -10.63 -18.17 7.43
C MET A 1 -10.67 -17.15 6.29
N GLY A 2 -11.64 -16.22 6.28
CA GLY A 2 -11.72 -15.17 5.28
C GLY A 2 -11.46 -13.81 5.93
N GLN A 3 -10.48 -13.06 5.42
CA GLN A 3 -10.23 -11.69 5.86
C GLN A 3 -11.17 -10.73 5.13
N ASN A 4 -11.78 -9.80 5.87
CA ASN A 4 -12.58 -8.74 5.29
C ASN A 4 -11.66 -7.65 4.72
N ARG A 5 -11.73 -7.41 3.41
CA ARG A 5 -10.99 -6.32 2.76
C ARG A 5 -11.68 -5.00 3.08
N LEU A 6 -10.95 -4.04 3.65
CA LEU A 6 -11.47 -2.70 3.94
C LEU A 6 -11.16 -1.73 2.80
N VAL A 7 -9.90 -1.68 2.36
CA VAL A 7 -9.40 -0.78 1.32
C VAL A 7 -8.41 -1.54 0.42
N ILE A 8 -8.35 -1.18 -0.86
CA ILE A 8 -7.34 -1.63 -1.81
C ILE A 8 -6.74 -0.38 -2.46
N GLU A 9 -5.44 -0.15 -2.25
CA GLU A 9 -4.70 0.96 -2.87
C GLU A 9 -3.92 0.44 -4.08
N MET A 10 -4.08 1.10 -5.23
CA MET A 10 -3.47 0.69 -6.50
C MET A 10 -2.53 1.77 -6.99
N GLY A 11 -1.40 1.36 -7.56
CA GLY A 11 -0.38 2.27 -8.07
C GLY A 11 0.47 1.65 -9.17
N MET A 12 1.17 2.51 -9.90
CA MET A 12 2.03 2.13 -11.02
C MET A 12 3.48 2.56 -10.77
N GLY A 13 4.41 1.74 -11.22
CA GLY A 13 5.83 2.03 -11.19
C GLY A 13 6.51 1.56 -12.47
N VAL A 14 7.46 2.35 -12.94
CA VAL A 14 8.17 2.12 -14.20
C VAL A 14 9.66 2.11 -13.91
N ASP A 15 10.37 1.11 -14.43
CA ASP A 15 11.81 1.15 -14.62
C ASP A 15 12.08 1.56 -16.08
N GLN A 16 12.69 2.74 -16.25
CA GLN A 16 12.92 3.34 -17.58
C GLN A 16 14.23 2.88 -18.22
N HIS A 17 15.19 2.42 -17.42
CA HIS A 17 16.51 2.01 -17.90
C HIS A 17 16.61 0.49 -18.08
N GLY A 18 15.66 -0.24 -17.49
CA GLY A 18 15.58 -1.69 -17.57
C GLY A 18 16.54 -2.37 -16.60
N GLN A 19 16.50 -3.71 -16.62
CA GLN A 19 17.36 -4.61 -15.85
C GLN A 19 17.06 -4.66 -14.34
N ASP A 20 16.18 -3.82 -13.79
CA ASP A 20 15.78 -3.91 -12.39
C ASP A 20 14.25 -3.82 -12.17
N PRO A 21 13.54 -4.98 -12.21
CA PRO A 21 12.11 -5.00 -11.90
C PRO A 21 11.81 -4.60 -10.44
N THR A 22 12.79 -4.65 -9.53
CA THR A 22 12.63 -4.24 -8.13
C THR A 22 12.35 -2.75 -8.04
N VAL A 23 13.02 -1.94 -8.86
CA VAL A 23 12.79 -0.49 -8.91
C VAL A 23 11.38 -0.16 -9.39
N ALA A 24 10.88 -0.86 -10.42
CA ALA A 24 9.50 -0.68 -10.89
C ALA A 24 8.48 -1.07 -9.80
N ALA A 25 8.67 -2.22 -9.15
CA ALA A 25 7.79 -2.69 -8.09
C ALA A 25 7.76 -1.75 -6.87
N ALA A 26 8.93 -1.30 -6.40
CA ALA A 26 9.03 -0.35 -5.29
C ALA A 26 8.35 1.00 -5.61
N ARG A 27 8.49 1.47 -6.85
CA ARG A 27 7.79 2.68 -7.34
C ARG A 27 6.27 2.49 -7.37
N ALA A 28 5.80 1.30 -7.76
CA ALA A 28 4.37 0.98 -7.78
C ALA A 28 3.75 1.02 -6.38
N VAL A 29 4.40 0.40 -5.39
CA VAL A 29 3.94 0.44 -3.99
C VAL A 29 3.95 1.87 -3.46
N ARG A 30 5.03 2.63 -3.70
CA ARG A 30 5.10 4.04 -3.30
C ARG A 30 3.98 4.86 -3.95
N ASN A 31 3.72 4.67 -5.23
CA ASN A 31 2.66 5.40 -5.93
C ASN A 31 1.26 5.05 -5.39
N ALA A 32 1.04 3.79 -4.99
CA ALA A 32 -0.23 3.34 -4.43
C ALA A 32 -0.59 4.07 -3.12
N ILE A 33 0.39 4.30 -2.25
CA ILE A 33 0.15 4.81 -0.88
C ILE A 33 0.48 6.31 -0.70
N ALA A 34 1.23 6.93 -1.61
CA ALA A 34 1.80 8.28 -1.40
C ALA A 34 0.75 9.42 -1.32
N HIS A 35 -0.47 9.20 -1.79
CA HIS A 35 -1.49 10.25 -1.90
C HIS A 35 -2.68 10.06 -0.94
N ASN A 36 -2.64 9.02 -0.11
CA ASN A 36 -3.68 8.72 0.86
C ASN A 36 -3.10 8.76 2.27
N ALA A 37 -3.92 9.16 3.22
CA ALA A 37 -3.63 8.99 4.64
C ALA A 37 -4.80 8.22 5.27
N LEU A 38 -4.49 7.25 6.11
CA LEU A 38 -5.49 6.40 6.78
C LEU A 38 -5.49 6.63 8.31
N PRO A 39 -5.68 7.88 8.81
CA PRO A 39 -5.46 8.20 10.22
C PRO A 39 -6.38 7.42 11.16
N GLY A 40 -7.65 7.18 10.77
CA GLY A 40 -8.65 6.53 11.62
C GLY A 40 -9.03 5.10 11.23
N VAL A 41 -8.43 4.52 10.18
CA VAL A 41 -8.85 3.21 9.67
C VAL A 41 -8.62 2.09 10.69
N TRP A 42 -7.50 2.14 11.41
CA TRP A 42 -7.17 1.13 12.41
C TRP A 42 -8.05 1.25 13.66
N GLU A 43 -8.45 2.47 14.04
CA GLU A 43 -9.39 2.71 15.15
C GLU A 43 -10.77 2.10 14.85
N VAL A 44 -11.34 2.37 13.66
CA VAL A 44 -12.66 1.83 13.28
C VAL A 44 -12.63 0.32 13.02
N ALA A 45 -11.46 -0.23 12.70
CA ALA A 45 -11.24 -1.67 12.59
C ALA A 45 -11.07 -2.37 13.95
N GLY A 46 -11.07 -1.61 15.07
CA GLY A 46 -10.92 -2.15 16.43
C GLY A 46 -9.48 -2.51 16.82
N LEU A 47 -8.48 -1.96 16.12
CA LEU A 47 -7.06 -2.16 16.43
C LEU A 47 -6.55 -1.02 17.33
N LYS A 48 -5.55 -1.30 18.17
CA LYS A 48 -4.88 -0.29 19.03
C LYS A 48 -3.64 0.31 18.38
N HIS A 49 -2.98 -0.43 17.50
CA HIS A 49 -1.87 0.02 16.69
C HIS A 49 -1.81 -0.84 15.43
N PRO A 50 -1.42 -0.31 14.25
CA PRO A 50 -1.36 -1.07 13.00
C PRO A 50 -0.35 -2.23 12.99
N ASN A 51 0.57 -2.29 13.95
CA ASN A 51 1.58 -3.36 14.09
C ASN A 51 1.33 -4.31 15.28
N GLU A 52 0.22 -4.12 15.99
CA GLU A 52 -0.27 -5.08 17.00
C GLU A 52 -1.20 -6.12 16.35
#